data_AF-A0A9D2UH62-F1
#
_entry.id   AF-A0A9D2UH62-F1
#
_cell.length_a   1.000
_cell.length_b   1.000
_cell.length_c   1.000
_cell.angle_alpha   90.00
_cell.angle_beta   90.00
_cell.angle_gamma   90.00
#
_symmetry.space_group_name_H-M   'P 1'
#
loop_
_entity.id
_entity.type
_entity.pdbx_description
1 polymer ?
#
loop_
_entity_poly.entity_id
_entity_poly.type
_entity_poly.pdbx_seq_one_letter_code
_entity_poly.pdbx_strand_id
1 'polypeptide(L)'
;MAKLEVNIGSLRLKNPVLTASGTFGYGLEFADFIDLNALGGFIVKGTTLHPRQGNDYPRMVETASGMLNCVGLQNKGVDYFCDVIYPQLSGFDTNVIVNVSGSSPDEYAECAARIARLERVPAIELNISCPNVKDGGMAFGVTVSGAASVVRAVRKAYPKTLIVKLSPNVTDIVEIAKAVEGEGADCVSLINTLMGMAIDIERRRPMLSISTGGLSGPAVKPVALRMVWQVARAVNIPVIGLGGIMNARDAIEFLMAGATAIQVGTANFIDPSVTVKIVKGMDEWLEAHGCKSVDEIIGALNV
;
A
#
# COMPACT_ATOMS: atom_id res chain seq x y z
N MET A 1 -22.21 -17.97 1.63
CA MET A 1 -20.95 -17.24 1.44
C MET A 1 -21.17 -16.19 0.38
N ALA A 2 -20.85 -14.95 0.71
CA ALA A 2 -20.90 -13.85 -0.22
C ALA A 2 -19.72 -13.94 -1.21
N LYS A 3 -19.91 -13.40 -2.41
CA LYS A 3 -18.83 -13.27 -3.39
C LYS A 3 -17.91 -12.13 -2.96
N LEU A 4 -16.69 -12.47 -2.54
CA LEU A 4 -15.67 -11.47 -2.17
C LEU A 4 -14.75 -11.06 -3.34
N GLU A 5 -14.79 -11.77 -4.46
CA GLU A 5 -13.90 -11.53 -5.58
C GLU A 5 -14.10 -10.15 -6.23
N VAL A 6 -13.00 -9.43 -6.43
CA VAL A 6 -12.96 -8.09 -7.07
C VAL A 6 -11.85 -8.02 -8.11
N ASN A 7 -11.92 -7.03 -9.00
CA ASN A 7 -10.89 -6.77 -10.01
C ASN A 7 -10.26 -5.39 -9.82
N ILE A 8 -8.93 -5.32 -9.95
CA ILE A 8 -8.16 -4.07 -10.03
C ILE A 8 -7.57 -3.99 -11.44
N GLY A 9 -8.28 -3.32 -12.36
CA GLY A 9 -7.98 -3.41 -13.78
C GLY A 9 -8.09 -4.86 -14.26
N SER A 10 -7.01 -5.40 -14.83
CA SER A 10 -6.91 -6.82 -15.23
C SER A 10 -6.53 -7.78 -14.09
N LEU A 11 -6.21 -7.27 -12.90
CA LEU A 11 -5.79 -8.08 -11.76
C LEU A 11 -7.00 -8.60 -10.99
N ARG A 12 -7.23 -9.92 -11.05
CA ARG A 12 -8.29 -10.60 -10.30
C ARG A 12 -7.83 -10.92 -8.88
N LEU A 13 -8.56 -10.45 -7.87
CA LEU A 13 -8.33 -10.76 -6.46
C LEU A 13 -9.43 -11.69 -5.94
N LYS A 14 -9.07 -12.85 -5.36
CA LYS A 14 -10.05 -13.81 -4.81
C LYS A 14 -10.92 -13.23 -3.67
N ASN A 15 -10.39 -12.22 -2.99
CA ASN A 15 -11.07 -11.38 -2.03
C ASN A 15 -10.38 -10.00 -2.02
N PRO A 16 -10.97 -8.94 -1.44
CA PRO A 16 -10.44 -7.59 -1.56
C PRO A 16 -9.31 -7.29 -0.57
N VAL A 17 -8.82 -8.27 0.19
CA VAL A 17 -7.84 -8.05 1.26
C VAL A 17 -6.42 -8.25 0.76
N LEU A 18 -5.63 -7.19 0.83
CA LEU A 18 -4.20 -7.17 0.58
C LEU A 18 -3.43 -6.82 1.87
N THR A 19 -2.15 -7.18 1.95
CA THR A 19 -1.26 -6.65 3.00
C THR A 19 -0.54 -5.41 2.49
N ALA A 20 -0.25 -4.45 3.38
CA ALA A 20 0.44 -3.24 3.00
C ALA A 20 1.97 -3.46 2.97
N SER A 21 2.62 -2.90 1.96
CA SER A 21 4.09 -2.94 1.86
C SER A 21 4.77 -2.37 3.09
N GLY A 22 5.85 -3.03 3.52
CA GLY A 22 6.67 -2.61 4.65
C GLY A 22 6.24 -3.16 6.01
N THR A 23 5.02 -3.70 6.13
CA THR A 23 4.54 -4.36 7.37
C THR A 23 4.38 -5.87 7.23
N PHE A 24 4.68 -6.42 6.06
CA PHE A 24 4.49 -7.84 5.75
C PHE A 24 5.74 -8.50 5.13
N GLY A 25 6.91 -7.86 5.25
CA GLY A 25 8.17 -8.40 4.72
C GLY A 25 8.10 -8.77 3.24
N TYR A 26 8.47 -10.01 2.92
CA TYR A 26 8.23 -10.63 1.62
C TYR A 26 7.05 -11.62 1.66
N GLY A 27 6.29 -11.65 2.75
CA GLY A 27 5.20 -12.59 3.02
C GLY A 27 5.66 -13.88 3.69
N LEU A 28 6.86 -14.35 3.37
CA LEU A 28 7.44 -15.58 3.92
C LEU A 28 7.53 -15.58 5.44
N GLU A 29 7.78 -14.42 6.05
CA GLU A 29 7.85 -14.27 7.50
C GLU A 29 6.51 -14.51 8.22
N PHE A 30 5.40 -14.48 7.47
CA PHE A 30 4.04 -14.71 7.98
C PHE A 30 3.49 -16.10 7.64
N ALA A 31 4.20 -16.90 6.84
CA ALA A 31 3.73 -18.21 6.37
C ALA A 31 3.52 -19.22 7.51
N ASP A 32 4.21 -19.04 8.64
CA ASP A 32 4.04 -19.86 9.85
C ASP A 32 2.76 -19.51 10.64
N PHE A 33 2.15 -18.34 10.39
CA PHE A 33 1.00 -17.84 11.13
C PHE A 33 -0.31 -17.94 10.34
N ILE A 34 -0.24 -17.83 9.00
CA ILE A 34 -1.41 -17.88 8.12
C ILE A 34 -1.10 -18.59 6.81
N ASP A 35 -2.15 -19.12 6.18
CA ASP A 35 -2.09 -19.51 4.77
C ASP A 35 -2.11 -18.25 3.89
N LEU A 36 -0.98 -17.94 3.26
CA LEU A 36 -0.85 -16.81 2.34
C LEU A 36 -1.80 -16.92 1.15
N ASN A 37 -2.19 -18.13 0.74
CA ASN A 37 -3.11 -18.36 -0.36
C ASN A 37 -4.56 -17.96 -0.01
N ALA A 38 -4.89 -17.75 1.26
CA ALA A 38 -6.20 -17.28 1.68
C ALA A 38 -6.44 -15.78 1.35
N LEU A 39 -5.39 -15.03 1.03
CA LEU A 39 -5.48 -13.59 0.75
C LEU A 39 -5.78 -13.30 -0.73
N GLY A 40 -6.35 -12.13 -1.00
CA GLY A 40 -6.46 -11.56 -2.34
C GLY A 40 -5.10 -11.33 -3.00
N GLY A 41 -4.10 -11.04 -2.17
CA GLY A 41 -2.71 -10.82 -2.52
C GLY A 41 -1.92 -10.23 -1.36
N PHE A 42 -0.62 -10.06 -1.53
CA PHE A 42 0.21 -9.34 -0.57
C PHE A 42 1.22 -8.47 -1.31
N ILE A 43 1.47 -7.28 -0.76
CA ILE A 43 2.42 -6.34 -1.33
C ILE A 43 3.74 -6.46 -0.58
N VAL A 44 4.78 -6.91 -1.27
CA VAL A 44 6.10 -7.09 -0.65
C VAL A 44 6.77 -5.76 -0.35
N LYS A 45 7.82 -5.82 0.47
CA LYS A 45 8.66 -4.66 0.83
C LYS A 45 9.10 -3.85 -0.40
N GLY A 46 9.18 -2.53 -0.21
CA GLY A 46 9.69 -1.59 -1.21
C GLY A 46 11.03 -2.03 -1.79
N THR A 47 11.05 -2.22 -3.11
CA THR A 47 12.19 -2.65 -3.92
C THR A 47 12.72 -1.45 -4.69
N THR A 48 14.02 -1.21 -4.57
CA THR A 48 14.72 -0.13 -5.30
C THR A 48 15.69 -0.72 -6.32
N LEU A 49 16.13 0.09 -7.28
CA LEU A 49 17.10 -0.34 -8.28
C LEU A 49 18.38 -0.90 -7.64
N HIS A 50 18.89 -0.21 -6.63
CA HIS A 50 20.08 -0.62 -5.87
C HIS A 50 19.73 -0.97 -4.42
N PRO A 51 20.53 -1.81 -3.74
CA PRO A 51 20.35 -2.10 -2.32
C PRO A 51 20.39 -0.84 -1.45
N ARG A 52 19.61 -0.82 -0.37
CA ARG A 52 19.59 0.28 0.61
C ARG A 52 19.66 -0.27 2.02
N GLN A 53 20.51 0.34 2.86
CA GLN A 53 20.60 -0.02 4.28
C GLN A 53 19.44 0.54 5.13
N GLY A 54 18.76 1.58 4.65
CA GLY A 54 17.78 2.33 5.42
C GLY A 54 18.42 3.43 6.28
N ASN A 55 17.62 4.12 7.09
CA ASN A 55 18.09 5.18 7.98
C ASN A 55 18.75 4.62 9.25
N ASP A 56 19.40 5.43 10.07
CA ASP A 56 19.95 4.94 11.35
C ASP A 56 18.85 4.55 12.35
N TYR A 57 19.21 3.84 13.41
CA TYR A 57 18.32 3.55 14.54
C TYR A 57 18.31 4.71 15.55
N PRO A 58 17.23 4.91 16.32
CA PRO A 58 15.95 4.19 16.31
C PRO A 58 15.06 4.53 15.10
N ARG A 59 14.37 3.50 14.56
CA ARG A 59 13.52 3.62 13.35
C ARG A 59 12.02 3.61 13.61
N MET A 60 11.60 3.33 14.84
CA MET A 60 10.20 3.15 15.20
C MET A 60 9.96 3.69 16.59
N VAL A 61 8.77 4.24 16.81
CA VAL A 61 8.29 4.68 18.12
C VAL A 61 6.76 4.59 18.15
N GLU A 62 6.21 4.16 19.28
CA GLU A 62 4.76 4.10 19.47
C GLU A 62 4.17 5.51 19.65
N THR A 63 2.92 5.68 19.21
CA THR A 63 2.12 6.89 19.46
C THR A 63 0.73 6.49 19.95
N ALA A 64 -0.06 7.46 20.42
CA ALA A 64 -1.45 7.19 20.76
C ALA A 64 -2.19 6.59 19.55
N SER A 65 -2.68 5.35 19.70
CA SER A 65 -3.39 4.60 18.66
C SER A 65 -2.62 4.51 17.32
N GLY A 66 -1.29 4.40 17.37
CA GLY A 66 -0.48 4.32 16.16
C GLY A 66 1.00 4.13 16.42
N MET A 67 1.79 4.32 15.37
CA MET A 67 3.25 4.32 15.47
C MET A 67 3.85 5.26 14.43
N LEU A 68 5.03 5.78 14.72
CA LEU A 68 5.88 6.42 13.72
C LEU A 68 6.96 5.44 13.24
N ASN A 69 7.31 5.53 11.96
CA ASN A 69 8.46 4.81 11.42
C ASN A 69 9.31 5.68 10.48
N CYS A 70 10.62 5.47 10.51
CA CYS A 70 11.58 6.09 9.60
C CYS A 70 12.55 5.07 8.98
N VAL A 71 12.05 3.93 8.49
CA VAL A 71 12.89 2.81 8.01
C VAL A 71 13.87 3.21 6.88
N GLY A 72 13.48 4.13 5.99
CA GLY A 72 14.34 4.61 4.90
C GLY A 72 14.49 3.64 3.72
N LEU A 73 13.46 2.83 3.45
CA LEU A 73 13.42 1.86 2.34
C LEU A 73 14.55 0.82 2.38
N GLN A 74 14.93 0.29 3.55
CA GLN A 74 15.94 -0.78 3.64
C GLN A 74 15.54 -1.98 2.77
N ASN A 75 16.32 -2.35 1.76
CA ASN A 75 16.04 -3.50 0.90
C ASN A 75 17.33 -3.99 0.20
N LYS A 76 17.27 -5.15 -0.43
CA LYS A 76 18.43 -5.80 -1.06
C LYS A 76 18.59 -5.47 -2.56
N GLY A 77 17.76 -4.58 -3.10
CA GLY A 77 17.76 -4.21 -4.51
C GLY A 77 16.94 -5.17 -5.37
N VAL A 78 16.59 -4.70 -6.57
CA VAL A 78 15.74 -5.43 -7.53
C VAL A 78 16.40 -6.71 -8.04
N ASP A 79 17.72 -6.73 -8.23
CA ASP A 79 18.42 -7.93 -8.71
C ASP A 79 18.33 -9.07 -7.70
N TYR A 80 18.57 -8.77 -6.41
CA TYR A 80 18.38 -9.75 -5.34
C TYR A 80 16.91 -10.20 -5.23
N PHE A 81 15.95 -9.29 -5.44
CA PHE A 81 14.54 -9.67 -5.46
C PHE A 81 14.26 -10.67 -6.59
N CYS A 82 14.69 -10.38 -7.82
CA CYS A 82 14.50 -11.24 -8.99
C CYS A 82 15.17 -12.60 -8.84
N ASP A 83 16.42 -12.63 -8.35
CA ASP A 83 17.24 -13.83 -8.37
C ASP A 83 17.02 -14.73 -7.14
N VAL A 84 16.68 -14.14 -5.99
CA VAL A 84 16.65 -14.86 -4.70
C VAL A 84 15.24 -14.92 -4.10
N ILE A 85 14.51 -13.82 -4.08
CA ILE A 85 13.20 -13.75 -3.41
C ILE A 85 12.08 -14.29 -4.31
N TYR A 86 12.02 -13.83 -5.56
CA TYR A 86 10.97 -14.20 -6.51
C TYR A 86 10.78 -15.72 -6.67
N PRO A 87 11.84 -16.56 -6.79
CA PRO A 87 11.67 -18.01 -6.89
C PRO A 87 10.88 -18.60 -5.71
N GLN A 88 11.08 -18.07 -4.50
CA GLN A 88 10.39 -18.51 -3.28
C GLN A 88 8.92 -18.08 -3.24
N LEU A 89 8.57 -16.98 -3.91
CA LEU A 89 7.20 -16.45 -3.93
C LEU A 89 6.37 -16.97 -5.11
N SER A 90 7.04 -17.44 -6.18
CA SER A 90 6.40 -17.80 -7.45
C SER A 90 5.43 -18.99 -7.39
N GLY A 91 5.50 -19.78 -6.31
CA GLY A 91 4.66 -20.96 -6.08
C GLY A 91 3.34 -20.69 -5.34
N PHE A 92 3.12 -19.48 -4.82
CA PHE A 92 1.87 -19.16 -4.15
C PHE A 92 0.71 -18.97 -5.15
N ASP A 93 -0.45 -19.49 -4.81
CA ASP A 93 -1.72 -19.29 -5.52
C ASP A 93 -2.41 -18.02 -5.02
N THR A 94 -1.68 -16.91 -4.94
CA THR A 94 -2.22 -15.58 -4.66
C THR A 94 -1.41 -14.51 -5.39
N ASN A 95 -1.92 -13.28 -5.42
CA ASN A 95 -1.26 -12.20 -6.13
C ASN A 95 -0.08 -11.64 -5.31
N VAL A 96 1.14 -11.87 -5.79
CA VAL A 96 2.35 -11.24 -5.27
C VAL A 96 2.57 -9.92 -6.00
N ILE A 97 2.43 -8.81 -5.29
CA ILE A 97 2.56 -7.46 -5.85
C ILE A 97 3.87 -6.85 -5.34
N VAL A 98 4.68 -6.29 -6.24
CA VAL A 98 5.97 -5.69 -5.85
C VAL A 98 5.81 -4.20 -5.64
N ASN A 99 6.12 -3.72 -4.43
CA ASN A 99 6.23 -2.29 -4.18
C ASN A 99 7.53 -1.75 -4.79
N VAL A 100 7.44 -0.77 -5.68
CA VAL A 100 8.59 -0.18 -6.38
C VAL A 100 8.86 1.23 -5.87
N SER A 101 10.11 1.50 -5.51
CA SER A 101 10.58 2.81 -5.05
C SER A 101 11.85 3.23 -5.81
N GLY A 102 12.14 4.53 -5.85
CA GLY A 102 13.30 5.09 -6.56
C GLY A 102 13.55 6.56 -6.21
N SER A 103 14.70 7.07 -6.63
CA SER A 103 15.09 8.47 -6.40
C SER A 103 14.92 9.37 -7.63
N SER A 104 14.70 8.80 -8.82
CA SER A 104 14.38 9.52 -10.06
C SER A 104 13.40 8.73 -10.94
N PRO A 105 12.65 9.37 -11.85
CA PRO A 105 11.76 8.66 -12.80
C PRO A 105 12.46 7.53 -13.56
N ASP A 106 13.73 7.72 -13.94
CA ASP A 106 14.52 6.71 -14.65
C ASP A 106 14.84 5.50 -13.76
N GLU A 107 15.19 5.71 -12.49
CA GLU A 107 15.40 4.61 -11.55
C GLU A 107 14.11 3.82 -11.29
N TYR A 108 12.97 4.52 -11.18
CA TYR A 108 11.67 3.87 -11.06
C TYR A 108 11.37 3.02 -12.29
N ALA A 109 11.57 3.56 -13.48
CA ALA A 109 11.32 2.87 -14.75
C ALA A 109 12.23 1.66 -14.92
N GLU A 110 13.53 1.78 -14.64
CA GLU A 110 14.50 0.67 -14.74
C GLU A 110 14.19 -0.44 -13.72
N CYS A 111 13.87 -0.08 -12.48
CA CYS A 111 13.46 -1.05 -11.46
C CYS A 111 12.19 -1.80 -11.91
N ALA A 112 11.19 -1.07 -12.40
CA ALA A 112 9.96 -1.65 -12.91
C ALA A 112 10.20 -2.53 -14.15
N ALA A 113 11.08 -2.14 -15.07
CA ALA A 113 11.43 -2.92 -16.26
C ALA A 113 12.01 -4.30 -15.91
N ARG A 114 12.82 -4.39 -14.85
CA ARG A 114 13.35 -5.68 -14.37
C ARG A 114 12.26 -6.56 -13.78
N ILE A 115 11.35 -5.97 -12.99
CA ILE A 115 10.20 -6.68 -12.41
C ILE A 115 9.21 -7.13 -13.50
N ALA A 116 9.06 -6.36 -14.58
CA ALA A 116 8.16 -6.70 -15.70
C ALA A 116 8.48 -8.08 -16.32
N ARG A 117 9.73 -8.53 -16.23
CA ARG A 117 10.20 -9.83 -16.76
C ARG A 117 9.72 -11.02 -15.93
N LEU A 118 9.24 -10.80 -14.71
CA LEU A 118 8.84 -11.86 -13.78
C LEU A 118 7.39 -12.28 -14.05
N GLU A 119 7.16 -13.49 -14.56
CA GLU A 119 5.82 -13.95 -14.97
C GLU A 119 4.80 -13.95 -13.82
N ARG A 120 5.20 -14.42 -12.63
CA ARG A 120 4.31 -14.53 -11.45
C ARG A 120 4.16 -13.24 -10.64
N VAL A 121 4.60 -12.10 -11.19
CA VAL A 121 4.30 -10.77 -10.65
C VAL A 121 3.34 -10.07 -11.60
N PRO A 122 2.02 -10.09 -11.32
CA PRO A 122 1.01 -9.53 -12.23
C PRO A 122 0.89 -8.00 -12.09
N ALA A 123 1.34 -7.43 -10.98
CA ALA A 123 1.20 -6.01 -10.69
C ALA A 123 2.39 -5.45 -9.90
N ILE A 124 2.60 -4.14 -10.03
CA ILE A 124 3.44 -3.38 -9.11
C ILE A 124 2.61 -2.31 -8.38
N GLU A 125 3.03 -2.00 -7.16
CA GLU A 125 2.60 -0.81 -6.44
C GLU A 125 3.73 0.23 -6.46
N LEU A 126 3.58 1.25 -7.28
CA LEU A 126 4.52 2.35 -7.41
C LEU A 126 4.42 3.30 -6.21
N ASN A 127 5.43 3.29 -5.36
CA ASN A 127 5.50 4.11 -4.15
C ASN A 127 6.17 5.46 -4.44
N ILE A 128 5.37 6.44 -4.86
CA ILE A 128 5.80 7.84 -5.02
C ILE A 128 5.66 8.65 -3.73
N SER A 129 5.41 8.02 -2.58
CA SER A 129 4.93 8.69 -1.38
C SER A 129 5.82 8.50 -0.16
N CYS A 130 6.99 7.88 -0.29
CA CYS A 130 7.86 7.61 0.86
C CYS A 130 8.34 8.92 1.55
N PRO A 131 7.94 9.17 2.82
CA PRO A 131 8.34 10.37 3.57
C PRO A 131 9.77 10.33 4.10
N ASN A 132 10.37 9.14 4.12
CA ASN A 132 11.53 8.82 4.95
C ASN A 132 12.86 8.90 4.18
N VAL A 133 12.86 9.48 2.99
CA VAL A 133 14.03 9.65 2.12
C VAL A 133 14.23 11.12 1.80
N LYS A 134 15.50 11.57 1.81
CA LYS A 134 15.86 12.98 1.52
C LYS A 134 15.69 13.33 0.04
N ASP A 135 15.96 12.37 -0.84
CA ASP A 135 15.85 12.51 -2.30
C ASP A 135 14.91 11.46 -2.90
N GLY A 136 13.87 11.91 -3.59
CA GLY A 136 12.85 11.08 -4.23
C GLY A 136 11.67 10.71 -3.34
N GLY A 137 10.79 9.82 -3.81
CA GLY A 137 9.55 9.45 -3.10
C GLY A 137 8.62 10.66 -2.93
N MET A 138 8.44 11.12 -1.68
CA MET A 138 7.53 12.23 -1.33
C MET A 138 7.76 13.49 -2.17
N ALA A 139 9.00 13.80 -2.57
CA ALA A 139 9.29 14.95 -3.45
C ALA A 139 8.47 14.91 -4.75
N PHE A 140 8.17 13.72 -5.27
CA PHE A 140 7.31 13.53 -6.44
C PHE A 140 5.84 13.45 -6.06
N GLY A 141 5.49 12.67 -5.03
CA GLY A 141 4.11 12.38 -4.66
C GLY A 141 3.32 13.50 -3.99
N VAL A 142 3.91 14.69 -3.82
CA VAL A 142 3.22 15.88 -3.27
C VAL A 142 2.91 16.95 -4.31
N THR A 143 3.26 16.72 -5.58
CA THR A 143 2.94 17.63 -6.68
C THR A 143 2.36 16.86 -7.86
N VAL A 144 1.42 17.50 -8.58
CA VAL A 144 0.82 16.93 -9.80
C VAL A 144 1.87 16.59 -10.85
N SER A 145 2.79 17.52 -11.13
CA SER A 145 3.84 17.34 -12.13
C SER A 145 4.85 16.26 -11.74
N GLY A 146 5.25 16.21 -10.47
CA GLY A 146 6.14 15.19 -9.93
C GLY A 146 5.54 13.80 -10.08
N ALA A 147 4.32 13.59 -9.58
CA ALA A 147 3.61 12.32 -9.68
C ALA A 147 3.42 11.88 -11.14
N ALA A 148 2.96 12.79 -12.01
CA ALA A 148 2.76 12.50 -13.42
C ALA A 148 4.06 12.07 -14.12
N SER A 149 5.18 12.74 -13.84
CA SER A 149 6.47 12.43 -14.47
C SER A 149 6.94 11.00 -14.17
N VAL A 150 6.78 10.54 -12.93
CA VAL A 150 7.19 9.18 -12.52
C VAL A 150 6.26 8.14 -13.16
N VAL A 151 4.94 8.36 -13.11
CA VAL A 151 3.96 7.41 -13.68
C VAL A 151 4.17 7.27 -15.18
N ARG A 152 4.36 8.38 -15.90
CA ARG A 152 4.66 8.37 -17.34
C ARG A 152 5.90 7.57 -17.69
N ALA A 153 6.98 7.71 -16.90
CA ALA A 153 8.21 6.97 -17.13
C ALA A 153 8.03 5.47 -16.86
N VAL A 154 7.40 5.12 -15.74
CA VAL A 154 7.16 3.72 -15.34
C VAL A 154 6.20 3.03 -16.29
N ARG A 155 5.13 3.71 -16.73
CA ARG A 155 4.13 3.13 -17.63
C ARG A 155 4.74 2.64 -18.95
N LYS A 156 5.76 3.34 -19.47
CA LYS A 156 6.50 2.94 -20.67
C LYS A 156 7.33 1.67 -20.46
N ALA A 157 7.82 1.45 -19.24
CA ALA A 157 8.73 0.36 -18.89
C ALA A 157 8.02 -0.88 -18.34
N TYR A 158 6.85 -0.69 -17.74
CA TYR A 158 6.06 -1.75 -17.12
C TYR A 158 4.72 -1.88 -17.84
N PRO A 159 4.40 -3.01 -18.51
CA PRO A 159 3.17 -3.16 -19.28
C PRO A 159 2.00 -3.81 -18.51
N LYS A 160 2.24 -4.35 -17.32
CA LYS A 160 1.19 -5.03 -16.50
C LYS A 160 0.50 -4.04 -15.55
N THR A 161 -0.36 -4.51 -14.64
CA THR A 161 -1.14 -3.64 -13.75
C THR A 161 -0.24 -2.71 -12.90
N LEU A 162 -0.45 -1.40 -13.04
CA LEU A 162 0.28 -0.33 -12.34
C LEU A 162 -0.62 0.33 -11.29
N ILE A 163 -0.39 0.01 -10.03
CA ILE A 163 -1.04 0.65 -8.88
C ILE A 163 -0.15 1.80 -8.41
N VAL A 164 -0.68 3.01 -8.22
CA VAL A 164 0.10 4.17 -7.75
C VAL A 164 -0.27 4.54 -6.31
N LYS A 165 0.70 4.47 -5.38
CA LYS A 165 0.48 4.72 -3.96
C LYS A 165 0.62 6.20 -3.61
N LEU A 166 -0.50 6.83 -3.23
CA LEU A 166 -0.58 8.27 -3.00
C LEU A 166 -0.20 8.69 -1.58
N SER A 167 0.42 9.86 -1.49
CA SER A 167 0.76 10.52 -0.22
C SER A 167 -0.47 11.25 0.33
N PRO A 168 -0.75 11.16 1.65
CA PRO A 168 -1.75 12.01 2.29
C PRO A 168 -1.22 13.43 2.59
N ASN A 169 0.08 13.69 2.45
CA ASN A 169 0.72 14.93 2.91
C ASN A 169 0.61 16.05 1.86
N VAL A 170 -0.61 16.33 1.42
CA VAL A 170 -0.93 17.22 0.30
C VAL A 170 -2.18 18.04 0.61
N THR A 171 -2.32 19.20 -0.04
CA THR A 171 -3.50 20.06 0.11
C THR A 171 -4.72 19.43 -0.55
N ASP A 172 -4.58 18.96 -1.80
CA ASP A 172 -5.62 18.27 -2.54
C ASP A 172 -5.08 16.97 -3.14
N ILE A 173 -5.59 15.83 -2.65
CA ILE A 173 -5.22 14.50 -3.13
C ILE A 173 -5.91 14.13 -4.45
N VAL A 174 -7.05 14.77 -4.75
CA VAL A 174 -7.84 14.49 -5.96
C VAL A 174 -7.10 14.93 -7.20
N GLU A 175 -6.43 16.08 -7.18
CA GLU A 175 -5.63 16.57 -8.30
C GLU A 175 -4.51 15.59 -8.66
N ILE A 176 -3.83 15.04 -7.66
CA ILE A 176 -2.76 14.06 -7.85
C ILE A 176 -3.32 12.74 -8.36
N ALA A 177 -4.44 12.26 -7.81
CA ALA A 177 -5.10 11.04 -8.27
C ALA A 177 -5.51 11.13 -9.76
N LYS A 178 -6.11 12.24 -10.18
CA LYS A 178 -6.45 12.49 -11.59
C LYS A 178 -5.21 12.58 -12.48
N ALA A 179 -4.13 13.19 -11.98
CA ALA A 179 -2.90 13.29 -12.73
C ALA A 179 -2.28 11.91 -13.00
N VAL A 180 -2.20 11.04 -11.99
CA VAL A 180 -1.63 9.70 -12.17
C VAL A 180 -2.53 8.79 -13.01
N GLU A 181 -3.85 8.93 -12.90
CA GLU A 181 -4.82 8.30 -13.82
C GLU A 181 -4.55 8.71 -15.27
N GLY A 182 -4.40 10.01 -15.53
CA GLY A 182 -4.14 10.56 -16.86
C GLY A 182 -2.81 10.11 -17.50
N GLU A 183 -1.86 9.61 -16.69
CA GLU A 183 -0.58 9.07 -17.16
C GLU A 183 -0.56 7.53 -17.28
N GLY A 184 -1.71 6.88 -17.07
CA GLY A 184 -1.90 5.44 -17.29
C GLY A 184 -1.75 4.56 -16.05
N ALA A 185 -1.96 5.11 -14.85
CA ALA A 185 -2.20 4.28 -13.67
C ALA A 185 -3.48 3.45 -13.88
N ASP A 186 -3.41 2.15 -13.59
CA ASP A 186 -4.58 1.25 -13.66
C ASP A 186 -5.40 1.28 -12.37
N CYS A 187 -4.79 1.77 -11.29
CA CYS A 187 -5.36 1.85 -9.95
C CYS A 187 -4.56 2.82 -9.09
N VAL A 188 -5.19 3.39 -8.06
CA VAL A 188 -4.50 4.13 -7.00
C VAL A 188 -4.68 3.42 -5.66
N SER A 189 -3.64 3.40 -4.83
CA SER A 189 -3.73 2.98 -3.43
C SER A 189 -3.48 4.16 -2.51
N LEU A 190 -4.31 4.33 -1.48
CA LEU A 190 -4.17 5.43 -0.53
C LEU A 190 -4.78 5.12 0.85
N ILE A 191 -4.16 5.57 1.94
CA ILE A 191 -3.02 6.50 2.00
C ILE A 191 -1.71 5.82 2.39
N ASN A 192 -0.57 6.39 1.96
CA ASN A 192 0.68 6.18 2.69
C ASN A 192 0.63 6.89 4.06
N THR A 193 1.72 6.91 4.80
CA THR A 193 1.76 7.48 6.15
C THR A 193 1.70 9.01 6.17
N LEU A 194 1.09 9.55 7.23
CA LEU A 194 1.14 10.98 7.56
C LEU A 194 2.49 11.33 8.18
N MET A 195 2.88 12.60 8.22
CA MET A 195 4.09 13.03 8.93
C MET A 195 3.84 13.28 10.42
N GLY A 196 4.74 12.82 11.28
CA GLY A 196 4.71 13.09 12.71
C GLY A 196 6.10 13.09 13.36
N MET A 197 6.13 13.43 14.65
CA MET A 197 7.32 13.48 15.50
C MET A 197 6.98 12.98 16.90
N ALA A 198 7.95 12.35 17.55
CA ALA A 198 7.91 12.06 18.98
C ALA A 198 9.19 12.59 19.63
N ILE A 199 9.08 13.10 20.86
CA ILE A 199 10.15 13.79 21.58
C ILE A 199 10.47 13.02 22.86
N ASP A 200 11.75 12.71 23.07
CA ASP A 200 12.30 12.26 24.34
C ASP A 200 12.37 13.48 25.28
N ILE A 201 11.50 13.54 26.30
CA ILE A 201 11.41 14.70 27.19
C ILE A 201 12.60 14.83 28.14
N GLU A 202 13.26 13.71 28.46
CA GLU A 202 14.42 13.69 29.34
C GLU A 202 15.68 14.16 28.59
N ARG A 203 15.82 13.72 27.34
CA ARG A 203 16.96 14.07 26.49
C ARG A 203 16.74 15.28 25.60
N ARG A 204 15.51 15.82 25.55
CA ARG A 204 15.09 16.96 24.72
C ARG A 204 15.47 16.79 23.25
N ARG A 205 15.29 15.59 22.71
CA ARG A 205 15.64 15.25 21.32
C ARG A 205 14.56 14.39 20.67
N PRO A 206 14.51 14.31 19.34
CA PRO A 206 13.59 13.40 18.69
C PRO A 206 13.83 11.93 19.05
N MET A 207 12.77 11.15 19.12
CA MET A 207 12.82 9.70 19.36
C MET A 207 13.27 8.91 18.14
N LEU A 208 13.16 9.50 16.93
CA LEU A 208 13.56 8.90 15.66
C LEU A 208 14.88 9.48 15.17
N SER A 209 15.69 8.65 14.50
CA SER A 209 17.02 9.01 14.00
C SER A 209 17.05 10.19 13.02
N ILE A 210 15.97 10.38 12.25
CA ILE A 210 15.82 11.48 11.28
C ILE A 210 14.80 12.53 11.73
N SER A 211 14.58 12.64 13.04
CA SER A 211 13.66 13.57 13.70
C SER A 211 12.16 13.30 13.52
N THR A 212 11.72 13.10 12.28
CA THR A 212 10.32 12.85 11.92
C THR A 212 10.15 11.43 11.39
N GLY A 213 8.91 11.00 11.23
CA GLY A 213 8.60 9.71 10.62
C GLY A 213 7.16 9.63 10.15
N GLY A 214 6.88 8.54 9.44
CA GLY A 214 5.55 8.21 8.95
C GLY A 214 4.65 7.66 10.05
N LEU A 215 3.58 8.38 10.37
CA LEU A 215 2.48 7.99 11.25
C LEU A 215 1.54 7.01 10.54
N SER A 216 1.29 5.87 11.20
CA SER A 216 0.35 4.84 10.77
C SER A 216 -0.44 4.30 11.96
N GLY A 217 -1.37 3.37 11.69
CA GLY A 217 -2.25 2.77 12.69
C GLY A 217 -3.62 3.46 12.79
N PRO A 218 -4.49 3.05 13.72
CA PRO A 218 -5.86 3.55 13.84
C PRO A 218 -5.99 5.07 13.84
N ALA A 219 -4.99 5.78 14.39
CA ALA A 219 -4.93 7.24 14.45
C ALA A 219 -5.14 7.93 13.08
N VAL A 220 -4.75 7.27 11.97
CA VAL A 220 -4.87 7.87 10.63
C VAL A 220 -6.16 7.51 9.90
N LYS A 221 -6.96 6.58 10.43
CA LYS A 221 -8.15 6.03 9.74
C LYS A 221 -9.14 7.12 9.29
N PRO A 222 -9.51 8.12 10.12
CA PRO A 222 -10.47 9.14 9.68
C PRO A 222 -9.97 9.96 8.48
N VAL A 223 -8.67 10.25 8.42
CA VAL A 223 -8.06 10.96 7.28
C VAL A 223 -8.07 10.08 6.04
N ALA A 224 -7.72 8.80 6.19
CA ALA A 224 -7.71 7.83 5.11
C ALA A 224 -9.11 7.63 4.50
N LEU A 225 -10.14 7.42 5.32
CA LEU A 225 -11.53 7.27 4.86
C LEU A 225 -12.01 8.48 4.06
N ARG A 226 -11.77 9.70 4.56
CA ARG A 226 -12.10 10.93 3.85
C ARG A 226 -11.43 10.98 2.47
N MET A 227 -10.13 10.70 2.41
CA MET A 227 -9.36 10.78 1.16
C MET A 227 -9.77 9.70 0.17
N VAL A 228 -10.02 8.47 0.62
CA VAL A 228 -10.54 7.38 -0.22
C VAL A 228 -11.90 7.78 -0.80
N TRP A 229 -12.81 8.31 0.02
CA TRP A 229 -14.11 8.79 -0.43
C TRP A 229 -14.03 9.91 -1.47
N GLN A 230 -13.12 10.87 -1.27
CA GLN A 230 -12.90 11.95 -2.24
C GLN A 230 -12.35 11.42 -3.58
N VAL A 231 -11.34 10.55 -3.51
CA VAL A 231 -10.66 10.03 -4.71
C VAL A 231 -11.56 9.07 -5.49
N ALA A 232 -12.25 8.14 -4.82
CA ALA A 232 -13.11 7.16 -5.47
C ALA A 232 -14.25 7.80 -6.28
N ARG A 233 -14.66 9.02 -5.94
CA ARG A 233 -15.68 9.80 -6.68
C ARG A 233 -15.11 10.65 -7.81
N ALA A 234 -13.79 10.79 -7.87
CA ALA A 234 -13.13 11.76 -8.73
C ALA A 234 -12.28 11.14 -9.84
N VAL A 235 -11.92 9.86 -9.72
CA VAL A 235 -11.24 9.06 -10.75
C VAL A 235 -12.16 7.95 -11.25
N ASN A 236 -11.86 7.37 -12.41
CA ASN A 236 -12.59 6.25 -13.01
C ASN A 236 -11.90 4.91 -12.80
N ILE A 237 -10.64 4.92 -12.35
CA ILE A 237 -9.87 3.71 -12.02
C ILE A 237 -10.17 3.22 -10.59
N PRO A 238 -10.04 1.90 -10.31
CA PRO A 238 -10.23 1.35 -8.97
C PRO A 238 -9.35 2.00 -7.90
N VAL A 239 -9.88 2.05 -6.68
CA VAL A 239 -9.20 2.59 -5.50
C VAL A 239 -8.92 1.48 -4.49
N ILE A 240 -7.67 1.35 -4.04
CA ILE A 240 -7.30 0.49 -2.92
C ILE A 240 -7.17 1.33 -1.66
N GLY A 241 -8.06 1.11 -0.69
CA GLY A 241 -8.10 1.85 0.57
C GLY A 241 -7.17 1.28 1.63
N LEU A 242 -6.39 2.12 2.31
CA LEU A 242 -5.55 1.71 3.43
C LEU A 242 -5.30 2.85 4.42
N GLY A 243 -4.94 2.48 5.65
CA GLY A 243 -4.63 3.41 6.73
C GLY A 243 -5.50 3.14 7.96
N GLY A 244 -4.93 2.51 8.96
CA GLY A 244 -5.60 2.29 10.25
C GLY A 244 -6.71 1.23 10.27
N ILE A 245 -6.78 0.36 9.26
CA ILE A 245 -7.67 -0.81 9.25
C ILE A 245 -7.14 -1.84 10.26
N MET A 246 -7.96 -2.18 11.25
CA MET A 246 -7.61 -3.13 12.31
C MET A 246 -8.49 -4.39 12.32
N ASN A 247 -9.66 -4.34 11.70
CA ASN A 247 -10.65 -5.41 11.75
C ASN A 247 -11.62 -5.32 10.55
N ALA A 248 -12.54 -6.29 10.46
CA ALA A 248 -13.49 -6.38 9.35
C ALA A 248 -14.42 -5.17 9.23
N ARG A 249 -14.84 -4.57 10.35
CA ARG A 249 -15.67 -3.35 10.35
C ARG A 249 -14.92 -2.19 9.68
N ASP A 250 -13.65 -1.99 10.03
CA ASP A 250 -12.86 -0.95 9.39
C ASP A 250 -12.73 -1.21 7.88
N ALA A 251 -12.50 -2.47 7.47
CA ALA A 251 -12.43 -2.83 6.05
C ALA A 251 -13.74 -2.51 5.31
N ILE A 252 -14.89 -2.82 5.91
CA ILE A 252 -16.22 -2.50 5.36
C ILE A 252 -16.41 -0.98 5.23
N GLU A 253 -15.97 -0.19 6.20
CA GLU A 253 -16.02 1.29 6.13
C GLU A 253 -15.25 1.81 4.89
N PHE A 254 -14.08 1.24 4.58
CA PHE A 254 -13.31 1.63 3.38
C PHE A 254 -14.00 1.23 2.08
N LEU A 255 -14.64 0.06 2.03
CA LEU A 255 -15.39 -0.37 0.85
C LEU A 255 -16.60 0.54 0.63
N MET A 256 -17.36 0.84 1.69
CA MET A 256 -18.47 1.80 1.65
C MET A 256 -18.02 3.20 1.22
N ALA A 257 -16.81 3.62 1.61
CA ALA A 257 -16.21 4.87 1.15
C ALA A 257 -15.88 4.89 -0.35
N GLY A 258 -15.86 3.73 -1.02
CA GLY A 258 -15.63 3.60 -2.46
C GLY A 258 -14.33 2.86 -2.83
N ALA A 259 -13.61 2.28 -1.85
CA ALA A 259 -12.50 1.41 -2.17
C ALA A 259 -13.01 0.11 -2.83
N THR A 260 -12.32 -0.35 -3.87
CA THR A 260 -12.55 -1.65 -4.51
C THR A 260 -11.85 -2.78 -3.76
N ALA A 261 -10.69 -2.50 -3.19
CA ALA A 261 -9.94 -3.42 -2.33
C ALA A 261 -9.28 -2.65 -1.18
N ILE A 262 -8.70 -3.35 -0.21
CA ILE A 262 -8.07 -2.75 0.97
C ILE A 262 -6.66 -3.28 1.22
N GLN A 263 -5.80 -2.49 1.88
CA GLN A 263 -4.54 -2.98 2.44
C GLN A 263 -4.48 -2.85 3.96
N VAL A 264 -3.97 -3.90 4.62
CA VAL A 264 -3.80 -3.96 6.07
C VAL A 264 -2.31 -3.85 6.41
N GLY A 265 -1.97 -2.82 7.19
CA GLY A 265 -0.59 -2.44 7.52
C GLY A 265 -0.22 -2.75 8.97
N THR A 266 -0.26 -1.72 9.81
CA THR A 266 0.16 -1.74 11.22
C THR A 266 -0.50 -2.84 12.05
N ALA A 267 -1.74 -3.24 11.71
CA ALA A 267 -2.44 -4.29 12.43
C ALA A 267 -1.68 -5.64 12.42
N ASN A 268 -0.90 -5.93 11.37
CA ASN A 268 -0.11 -7.15 11.27
C ASN A 268 0.97 -7.26 12.36
N PHE A 269 1.45 -6.14 12.90
CA PHE A 269 2.41 -6.13 14.01
C PHE A 269 1.77 -6.46 15.36
N ILE A 270 0.46 -6.30 15.47
CA ILE A 270 -0.30 -6.57 16.69
C ILE A 270 -0.86 -8.00 16.64
N ASP A 271 -1.42 -8.38 15.48
CA ASP A 271 -1.98 -9.69 15.24
C ASP A 271 -1.56 -10.17 13.83
N PRO A 272 -0.61 -11.12 13.74
CA PRO A 272 -0.13 -11.66 12.45
C PRO A 272 -1.22 -12.33 11.61
N SER A 273 -2.35 -12.70 12.21
CA SER A 273 -3.47 -13.37 11.55
C SER A 273 -4.61 -12.43 11.13
N VAL A 274 -4.46 -11.12 11.39
CA VAL A 274 -5.54 -10.14 11.25
C VAL A 274 -6.13 -10.08 9.83
N THR A 275 -5.33 -10.26 8.79
CA THR A 275 -5.81 -10.20 7.40
C THR A 275 -6.77 -11.33 7.07
N VAL A 276 -6.48 -12.57 7.50
CA VAL A 276 -7.39 -13.71 7.32
C VAL A 276 -8.65 -13.53 8.17
N LYS A 277 -8.52 -12.99 9.39
CA LYS A 277 -9.68 -12.63 10.23
C LYS A 277 -10.56 -11.57 9.58
N ILE A 278 -9.97 -10.59 8.89
CA ILE A 278 -10.70 -9.57 8.13
C ILE A 278 -11.45 -10.19 6.97
N VAL A 279 -10.82 -11.06 6.17
CA VAL A 279 -11.50 -11.78 5.07
C VAL A 279 -12.74 -12.51 5.59
N LYS A 280 -12.58 -13.29 6.67
CA LYS A 280 -13.68 -14.04 7.28
C LYS A 280 -14.77 -13.12 7.84
N GLY A 281 -14.39 -12.11 8.62
CA GLY A 281 -15.35 -11.19 9.23
C GLY A 281 -16.13 -10.34 8.22
N MET A 282 -15.54 -10.08 7.05
CA MET A 282 -16.25 -9.45 5.94
C MET A 282 -17.32 -10.36 5.34
N ASP A 283 -17.00 -11.64 5.08
CA ASP A 283 -17.97 -12.63 4.60
C ASP A 283 -19.13 -12.78 5.59
N GLU A 284 -18.82 -12.97 6.88
CA GLU A 284 -19.81 -13.07 7.96
C GLU A 284 -20.72 -11.84 8.03
N TRP A 285 -20.16 -10.63 7.88
CA TRP A 285 -20.96 -9.41 7.89
C TRP A 285 -21.85 -9.30 6.64
N LEU A 286 -21.34 -9.61 5.44
CA LEU A 286 -22.12 -9.57 4.20
C LEU A 286 -23.30 -10.56 4.26
N GLU A 287 -23.05 -11.79 4.72
CA GLU A 287 -24.10 -12.79 4.93
C GLU A 287 -25.17 -12.30 5.90
N ALA A 288 -24.76 -11.75 7.05
CA ALA A 288 -25.68 -11.24 8.07
C ALA A 288 -26.55 -10.07 7.58
N HIS A 289 -26.10 -9.34 6.57
CA HIS A 289 -26.82 -8.21 5.97
C HIS A 289 -27.50 -8.55 4.65
N GLY A 290 -27.48 -9.83 4.24
CA GLY A 290 -28.13 -10.31 3.02
C GLY A 290 -27.44 -9.88 1.71
N CYS A 291 -26.20 -9.38 1.78
CA CYS A 291 -25.42 -9.02 0.61
C CYS A 291 -24.87 -10.29 -0.08
N LYS A 292 -25.05 -10.41 -1.39
CA LYS A 292 -24.55 -11.56 -2.17
C LYS A 292 -23.15 -11.32 -2.71
N SER A 293 -22.74 -10.07 -2.89
CA SER A 293 -21.39 -9.68 -3.32
C SER A 293 -20.87 -8.50 -2.51
N VAL A 294 -19.55 -8.42 -2.35
CA VAL A 294 -18.89 -7.21 -1.84
C VAL A 294 -19.14 -6.00 -2.75
N ASP A 295 -19.43 -6.23 -4.03
CA ASP A 295 -19.78 -5.17 -5.00
C ASP A 295 -21.03 -4.38 -4.56
N GLU A 296 -21.93 -4.97 -3.77
CA GLU A 296 -23.16 -4.30 -3.30
C GLU A 296 -22.89 -3.21 -2.27
N ILE A 297 -21.72 -3.24 -1.61
CA ILE A 297 -21.35 -2.26 -0.58
C ILE A 297 -20.29 -1.26 -1.04
N ILE A 298 -19.61 -1.52 -2.17
CA ILE A 298 -18.60 -0.60 -2.69
C ILE A 298 -19.26 0.73 -3.06
N GLY A 299 -18.84 1.81 -2.40
CA GLY A 299 -19.40 3.14 -2.62
C GLY A 299 -20.83 3.34 -2.12
N ALA A 300 -21.34 2.48 -1.24
CA ALA A 300 -22.72 2.52 -0.74
C ALA A 300 -23.00 3.62 0.31
N LEU A 301 -22.09 4.57 0.51
CA LEU A 301 -22.26 5.67 1.45
C LEU A 301 -23.35 6.64 0.96
N ASN A 302 -24.42 6.80 1.76
CA ASN A 302 -25.46 7.79 1.51
C ASN A 302 -25.04 9.15 2.11
N VAL A 303 -24.75 10.13 1.25
CA VAL A 303 -24.29 11.48 1.60
C VAL A 303 -25.10 12.56 0.91
#